data_AF-A0A975RKD7-F1
#
_entry.id   AF-A0A975RKD7-F1
#
_cell.length_a   1.000
_cell.length_b   1.000
_cell.length_c   1.000
_cell.angle_alpha   90.00
_cell.angle_beta   90.00
_cell.angle_gamma   90.00
#
_symmetry.space_group_name_H-M   'P 1'
#
loop_
_entity.id
_entity.type
_entity.pdbx_description
1 polymer ?
#
loop_
_entity_poly.entity_id
_entity_poly.type
_entity_poly.pdbx_seq_one_letter_code
_entity_poly.pdbx_strand_id
1 'polypeptide(L)'
;MPDRDRATGGRDGRADHSDTDDGAGSDLGYVRPVLGGESFCPAGHRLGGDDSTGPVDAVYRLPTTTCSACRAAGDDRATWATIDPRRVHTTAEAPAAGLVLVRHPPPSGYPAAPSSIALQLDGVTIGDIDIAVCDVDALGVVEHVRIDPGYRRRGLGRLLIAAAYTSAPTCDWSITAITPSAVDFWAAIHPLGAATPPRYCVHHREDAEHVP
;
A
#
# COMPACT_ATOMS: atom_id res chain seq x y z
N MET A 1 26.17 -64.10 8.04
CA MET A 1 25.01 -64.59 7.25
C MET A 1 23.90 -64.94 8.22
N PRO A 2 22.62 -64.64 7.95
CA PRO A 2 21.99 -64.02 6.76
C PRO A 2 21.77 -62.51 6.98
N ASP A 3 21.64 -61.58 6.03
CA ASP A 3 21.05 -61.46 4.68
C ASP A 3 19.51 -61.40 4.61
N ARG A 4 19.00 -60.17 4.40
CA ARG A 4 17.71 -59.84 3.77
C ARG A 4 17.74 -58.39 3.29
N ASP A 5 17.76 -58.26 1.97
CA ASP A 5 17.46 -57.10 1.15
C ASP A 5 16.15 -56.37 1.48
N ARG A 6 16.17 -55.02 1.41
CA ARG A 6 15.28 -54.28 0.51
C ARG A 6 15.77 -52.86 0.24
N ALA A 7 15.75 -52.52 -1.05
CA ALA A 7 16.23 -51.33 -1.71
C ALA A 7 15.24 -50.15 -1.72
N THR A 8 15.64 -49.10 -2.46
CA THR A 8 14.95 -47.85 -2.88
C THR A 8 15.18 -46.67 -1.92
N GLY A 9 15.58 -45.47 -2.33
CA GLY A 9 15.76 -44.85 -3.65
C GLY A 9 15.41 -43.35 -3.54
N GLY A 10 16.08 -42.48 -4.32
CA GLY A 10 15.66 -41.08 -4.58
C GLY A 10 16.49 -40.04 -3.82
N ARG A 11 17.55 -39.49 -4.41
CA ARG A 11 17.58 -38.35 -5.37
C ARG A 11 17.04 -37.04 -4.79
N ASP A 12 17.99 -36.14 -4.56
CA ASP A 12 18.05 -34.79 -5.13
C ASP A 12 16.72 -34.20 -5.57
N GLY A 13 16.24 -33.26 -4.78
CA GLY A 13 15.07 -32.45 -5.08
C GLY A 13 15.04 -31.21 -4.21
N ARG A 14 16.18 -30.52 -4.06
CA ARG A 14 16.16 -29.14 -3.59
C ARG A 14 15.57 -28.34 -4.75
N ALA A 15 14.29 -28.00 -4.61
CA ALA A 15 13.55 -27.22 -5.58
C ALA A 15 14.37 -25.96 -5.90
N ASP A 16 14.78 -25.88 -7.16
CA ASP A 16 15.11 -24.64 -7.85
C ASP A 16 14.02 -23.63 -7.50
N HIS A 17 14.38 -22.59 -6.76
CA HIS A 17 13.66 -21.33 -6.84
C HIS A 17 14.03 -20.72 -8.18
N SER A 18 13.29 -21.15 -9.20
CA SER A 18 13.20 -20.43 -10.46
C SER A 18 12.56 -19.09 -10.13
N ASP A 19 13.39 -18.07 -9.94
CA ASP A 19 13.02 -16.67 -10.08
C ASP A 19 12.56 -16.47 -11.53
N THR A 20 11.31 -16.84 -11.82
CA THR A 20 10.58 -16.27 -12.95
C THR A 20 10.21 -14.86 -12.53
N ASP A 21 11.10 -13.93 -12.89
CA ASP A 21 10.82 -12.51 -13.05
C ASP A 21 9.74 -12.38 -14.15
N ASP A 22 8.48 -12.65 -13.77
CA ASP A 22 7.33 -12.42 -14.61
C ASP A 22 7.18 -10.90 -14.75
N GLY A 23 7.54 -10.40 -15.93
CA GLY A 23 7.52 -8.99 -16.34
C GLY A 23 6.13 -8.32 -16.35
N ALA A 24 5.22 -8.69 -15.46
CA ALA A 24 3.88 -8.12 -15.29
C ALA A 24 3.87 -6.66 -14.79
N GLY A 25 5.04 -6.06 -14.53
CA GLY A 25 5.15 -4.73 -13.92
C GLY A 25 5.88 -3.66 -14.73
N SER A 26 6.40 -3.94 -15.93
CA SER A 26 7.26 -2.96 -16.65
C SER A 26 6.47 -1.76 -17.19
N ASP A 27 5.22 -1.95 -17.61
CA ASP A 27 4.38 -0.91 -18.23
C ASP A 27 3.51 -0.11 -17.24
N LEU A 28 3.62 -0.41 -15.93
CA LEU A 28 2.80 0.25 -14.93
C LEU A 28 3.26 1.69 -14.67
N GLY A 29 2.36 2.66 -14.75
CA GLY A 29 2.66 4.05 -14.39
C GLY A 29 2.95 4.24 -12.89
N TYR A 30 3.42 5.43 -12.52
CA TYR A 30 3.47 5.85 -11.12
C TYR A 30 2.07 6.26 -10.63
N VAL A 31 1.78 6.06 -9.35
CA VAL A 31 0.52 6.49 -8.71
C VAL A 31 0.83 7.46 -7.59
N ARG A 32 -0.01 8.49 -7.46
CA ARG A 32 0.10 9.50 -6.42
C ARG A 32 -1.24 9.75 -5.72
N PRO A 33 -1.29 9.72 -4.38
CA PRO A 33 -2.45 10.17 -3.64
C PRO A 33 -2.61 11.69 -3.78
N VAL A 34 -3.83 12.15 -4.09
CA VAL A 34 -4.18 13.58 -4.19
C VAL A 34 -5.16 13.94 -3.09
N LEU A 35 -4.70 14.73 -2.12
CA LEU A 35 -5.52 15.18 -0.97
C LEU A 35 -6.16 16.57 -1.20
N GLY A 36 -5.69 17.30 -2.22
CA GLY A 36 -6.20 18.59 -2.67
C GLY A 36 -5.11 19.50 -3.26
N GLY A 37 -5.43 20.18 -4.37
CA GLY A 37 -4.70 21.36 -4.88
C GLY A 37 -3.18 21.22 -5.03
N GLU A 38 -2.69 20.05 -5.49
CA GLU A 38 -1.26 19.81 -5.61
C GLU A 38 -0.62 20.86 -6.50
N SER A 39 0.15 21.75 -5.90
CA SER A 39 0.84 22.83 -6.62
C SER A 39 2.25 22.42 -7.05
N PHE A 40 2.69 21.20 -6.73
CA PHE A 40 4.05 20.73 -6.98
C PHE A 40 4.12 19.25 -7.37
N CYS A 41 5.01 18.92 -8.30
CA CYS A 41 5.36 17.55 -8.66
C CYS A 41 6.28 16.92 -7.59
N PRO A 42 6.54 15.59 -7.63
CA PRO A 42 7.42 14.93 -6.66
C PRO A 42 8.85 15.46 -6.66
N ALA A 43 9.34 15.98 -7.78
CA ALA A 43 10.66 16.63 -7.89
C ALA A 43 10.66 18.09 -7.40
N GLY A 44 9.53 18.63 -6.94
CA GLY A 44 9.41 19.99 -6.42
C GLY A 44 9.16 21.08 -7.47
N HIS A 45 8.96 20.73 -8.74
CA HIS A 45 8.54 21.70 -9.75
C HIS A 45 7.09 22.12 -9.52
N ARG A 46 6.82 23.43 -9.65
CA ARG A 46 5.44 23.93 -9.55
C ARG A 46 4.61 23.38 -10.70
N LEU A 47 3.43 22.85 -10.39
CA LEU A 47 2.42 22.46 -11.37
C LEU A 47 1.66 23.72 -11.80
N GLY A 48 1.72 24.07 -13.08
CA GLY A 48 1.10 25.25 -13.69
C GLY A 48 -0.18 24.92 -14.49
N GLY A 49 -0.80 25.94 -15.08
CA GLY A 49 -2.01 25.76 -15.90
C GLY A 49 -1.82 24.94 -17.19
N ASP A 50 -0.57 24.83 -17.67
CA ASP A 50 -0.21 24.00 -18.83
C ASP A 50 0.10 22.54 -18.44
N ASP A 51 0.26 22.26 -17.14
CA ASP A 51 0.37 20.89 -16.62
C ASP A 51 -1.05 20.32 -16.57
N SER A 52 -1.36 19.52 -17.58
CA SER A 52 -2.71 19.02 -17.81
C SER A 52 -2.99 17.80 -16.93
N THR A 53 -4.20 17.73 -16.39
CA THR A 53 -4.85 16.44 -16.18
C THR A 53 -4.87 15.74 -17.54
N GLY A 54 -4.01 14.75 -17.69
CA GLY A 54 -3.84 13.99 -18.91
C GLY A 54 -4.98 12.99 -19.12
N PRO A 55 -4.89 12.17 -20.18
CA PRO A 55 -5.83 11.09 -20.40
C PRO A 55 -5.85 10.14 -19.20
N VAL A 56 -6.92 9.36 -19.11
CA VAL A 56 -7.03 8.28 -18.11
C VAL A 56 -5.95 7.23 -18.40
N ASP A 57 -5.19 6.86 -17.38
CA ASP A 57 -4.26 5.73 -17.44
C ASP A 57 -5.07 4.46 -17.75
N ALA A 58 -4.71 3.73 -18.81
CA ALA A 58 -5.52 2.61 -19.28
C ALA A 58 -5.55 1.44 -18.29
N VAL A 59 -4.49 1.26 -17.51
CA VAL A 59 -4.36 0.17 -16.54
C VAL A 59 -5.06 0.56 -15.25
N TYR A 60 -4.69 1.70 -14.66
CA TYR A 60 -5.26 2.12 -13.39
C TYR A 60 -6.67 2.69 -13.52
N ARG A 61 -7.09 3.10 -14.72
CA ARG A 61 -8.35 3.79 -15.00
C ARG A 61 -8.51 5.08 -14.17
N LEU A 62 -7.40 5.76 -13.95
CA LEU A 62 -7.32 6.98 -13.16
C LEU A 62 -6.86 8.17 -14.02
N PRO A 63 -7.27 9.41 -13.71
CA PRO A 63 -6.74 10.60 -14.36
C PRO A 63 -5.22 10.68 -14.15
N THR A 64 -4.48 11.04 -15.20
CA THR A 64 -3.03 11.26 -15.09
C THR A 64 -2.71 12.74 -14.89
N THR A 65 -1.54 13.03 -14.35
CA THR A 65 -0.95 14.35 -14.31
C THR A 65 0.47 14.27 -14.85
N THR A 66 0.85 15.22 -15.69
CA THR A 66 2.20 15.29 -16.26
C THR A 66 2.87 16.59 -15.85
N CYS A 67 4.07 16.52 -15.30
CA CYS A 67 4.93 17.69 -15.10
C CYS A 67 5.72 17.98 -16.38
N SER A 68 5.43 19.11 -17.02
CA SER A 68 6.11 19.57 -18.23
C SER A 68 7.64 19.68 -18.07
N ALA A 69 8.12 20.18 -16.92
CA ALA A 69 9.55 20.29 -16.64
C ALA A 69 10.25 18.92 -16.53
N CYS A 70 9.67 17.97 -15.78
CA CYS A 70 10.18 16.60 -15.69
C CYS A 70 10.16 15.91 -17.06
N ARG A 71 9.08 16.10 -17.83
CA ARG A 71 8.95 15.53 -19.18
C ARG A 71 10.02 16.07 -20.12
N ALA A 72 10.28 17.37 -20.10
CA ALA A 72 11.33 18.00 -20.89
C ALA A 72 12.73 17.50 -20.51
N ALA A 73 12.94 17.11 -19.25
CA ALA A 73 14.16 16.48 -18.78
C ALA A 73 14.28 14.98 -19.10
N GLY A 74 13.25 14.37 -19.70
CA GLY A 74 13.23 12.94 -20.02
C GLY A 74 13.01 12.01 -18.81
N ASP A 75 12.45 12.53 -17.72
CA ASP A 75 12.13 11.76 -16.52
C ASP A 75 10.95 10.81 -16.79
N ASP A 76 11.14 9.51 -16.52
CA ASP A 76 10.14 8.47 -16.70
C ASP A 76 8.98 8.59 -15.69
N ARG A 77 9.19 9.32 -14.59
CA ARG A 77 8.18 9.64 -13.57
C ARG A 77 7.55 11.01 -13.79
N ALA A 78 7.77 11.64 -14.95
CA ALA A 78 7.13 12.89 -15.30
C ALA A 78 5.61 12.79 -15.37
N THR A 79 5.06 11.58 -15.58
CA THR A 79 3.62 11.31 -15.64
C THR A 79 3.24 10.32 -14.55
N TRP A 80 2.12 10.59 -13.86
CA TRP A 80 1.59 9.70 -12.83
C TRP A 80 0.07 9.70 -12.84
N ALA A 81 -0.54 8.57 -12.49
CA ALA A 81 -1.95 8.45 -12.17
C ALA A 81 -2.25 9.08 -10.80
N THR A 82 -3.42 9.68 -10.68
CA THR A 82 -3.87 10.35 -9.47
C THR A 82 -5.11 9.66 -8.89
N ILE A 83 -5.11 9.48 -7.58
CA ILE A 83 -6.22 8.87 -6.85
C ILE A 83 -6.48 9.64 -5.56
N ASP A 84 -7.75 9.86 -5.25
CA ASP A 84 -8.14 10.42 -3.96
C ASP A 84 -8.13 9.29 -2.92
N PRO A 85 -7.23 9.31 -1.92
CA PRO A 85 -7.12 8.25 -0.93
C PRO A 85 -8.35 8.16 -0.01
N ARG A 86 -9.25 9.16 -0.02
CA ARG A 86 -10.53 9.13 0.70
C ARG A 86 -11.57 8.26 0.02
N ARG A 87 -11.40 7.95 -1.27
CA ARG A 87 -12.33 7.12 -2.04
C ARG A 87 -12.06 5.64 -1.78
N VAL A 88 -12.50 5.19 -0.61
CA VAL A 88 -12.41 3.79 -0.18
C VAL A 88 -13.77 3.13 -0.33
N HIS A 89 -13.81 2.00 -1.02
CA HIS A 89 -15.02 1.23 -1.28
C HIS A 89 -15.24 0.15 -0.22
N THR A 90 -16.48 -0.30 -0.07
CA THR A 90 -16.76 -1.60 0.57
C THR A 90 -16.50 -2.73 -0.41
N THR A 91 -16.33 -3.96 0.08
CA THR A 91 -16.14 -5.13 -0.79
C THR A 91 -17.32 -5.34 -1.76
N ALA A 92 -18.53 -4.95 -1.38
CA ALA A 92 -19.72 -5.10 -2.22
C ALA A 92 -19.82 -4.05 -3.34
N GLU A 93 -19.16 -2.90 -3.19
CA GLU A 93 -19.30 -1.74 -4.07
C GLU A 93 -18.03 -1.44 -4.88
N ALA A 94 -16.95 -2.19 -4.63
CA ALA A 94 -15.68 -2.01 -5.29
C ALA A 94 -15.81 -2.26 -6.81
N PRO A 95 -15.42 -1.29 -7.66
CA PRO A 95 -15.33 -1.52 -9.09
C PRO A 95 -14.43 -2.72 -9.41
N ALA A 96 -14.88 -3.61 -10.30
CA ALA A 96 -14.10 -4.78 -10.71
C ALA A 96 -12.90 -4.45 -11.62
N ALA A 97 -12.76 -3.19 -12.04
CA ALA A 97 -11.74 -2.77 -12.99
C ALA A 97 -11.07 -1.46 -12.57
N GLY A 98 -9.78 -1.32 -12.89
CA GLY A 98 -8.92 -0.21 -12.47
C GLY A 98 -8.34 -0.40 -11.07
N LEU A 99 -7.64 0.63 -10.60
CA LEU A 99 -7.01 0.68 -9.29
C LEU A 99 -7.98 1.28 -8.26
N VAL A 100 -8.30 0.52 -7.21
CA VAL A 100 -9.26 0.92 -6.17
C VAL A 100 -8.77 0.57 -4.77
N LEU A 101 -9.24 1.32 -3.78
CA LEU A 101 -9.05 1.05 -2.36
C LEU A 101 -10.30 0.39 -1.80
N VAL A 102 -10.16 -0.71 -1.07
CA VAL A 102 -11.26 -1.47 -0.48
C VAL A 102 -11.05 -1.63 1.02
N ARG A 103 -12.02 -1.19 1.82
CA ARG A 103 -11.98 -1.35 3.28
C ARG A 103 -12.52 -2.72 3.67
N HIS A 104 -11.76 -3.38 4.54
CA HIS A 104 -12.20 -4.53 5.31
C HIS A 104 -12.34 -4.09 6.78
N PRO A 105 -13.59 -3.88 7.26
CA PRO A 105 -13.82 -3.45 8.63
C PRO A 105 -13.38 -4.54 9.61
N PRO A 106 -13.11 -4.17 10.89
CA PRO A 106 -12.85 -5.17 11.91
C PRO A 106 -14.10 -6.03 12.16
N PRO A 107 -13.95 -7.20 12.81
CA PRO A 107 -15.09 -8.04 13.18
C PRO A 107 -16.14 -7.27 13.99
N SER A 108 -17.42 -7.59 13.76
CA SER A 108 -18.53 -6.94 14.45
C SER A 108 -18.42 -7.12 15.97
N GLY A 109 -18.47 -6.01 16.72
CA GLY A 109 -18.34 -6.01 18.18
C GLY A 109 -16.97 -5.57 18.69
N TYR A 110 -15.98 -5.44 17.80
CA TYR A 110 -14.59 -5.09 18.15
C TYR A 110 -14.10 -3.90 17.30
N PRO A 111 -14.65 -2.69 17.49
CA PRO A 111 -14.37 -1.55 16.64
C PRO A 111 -12.92 -1.06 16.71
N ALA A 112 -12.19 -1.38 17.78
CA ALA A 112 -10.77 -1.06 17.94
C ALA A 112 -9.84 -2.22 17.51
N ALA A 113 -10.38 -3.36 17.07
CA ALA A 113 -9.56 -4.42 16.48
C ALA A 113 -8.94 -3.96 15.16
N PRO A 114 -7.81 -4.58 14.74
CA PRO A 114 -7.20 -4.28 13.46
C PRO A 114 -8.19 -4.42 12.30
N SER A 115 -8.21 -3.40 11.45
CA SER A 115 -8.92 -3.36 10.18
C SER A 115 -7.90 -3.26 9.05
N SER A 116 -8.31 -3.54 7.82
CA SER A 116 -7.40 -3.41 6.69
C SER A 116 -7.99 -2.62 5.53
N ILE A 117 -7.11 -2.00 4.75
CA ILE A 117 -7.45 -1.39 3.47
C ILE A 117 -6.64 -2.13 2.41
N ALA A 118 -7.33 -2.88 1.56
CA ALA A 118 -6.74 -3.55 0.41
C ALA A 118 -6.64 -2.57 -0.76
N LEU A 119 -5.54 -2.66 -1.50
CA LEU A 119 -5.36 -2.03 -2.79
C LEU A 119 -5.58 -3.09 -3.87
N GLN A 120 -6.60 -2.89 -4.70
CA GLN A 120 -6.95 -3.83 -5.76
C GLN A 120 -6.71 -3.21 -7.13
N LEU A 121 -6.18 -4.00 -8.06
CA LEU A 121 -6.11 -3.71 -9.48
C LEU A 121 -6.90 -4.76 -10.24
N ASP A 122 -7.92 -4.33 -10.98
CA ASP A 122 -8.82 -5.22 -11.72
C ASP A 122 -9.39 -6.37 -10.86
N GLY A 123 -9.76 -6.05 -9.62
CA GLY A 123 -10.31 -6.99 -8.64
C GLY A 123 -9.29 -7.90 -7.95
N VAL A 124 -8.01 -7.80 -8.29
CA VAL A 124 -6.93 -8.55 -7.64
C VAL A 124 -6.24 -7.68 -6.59
N THR A 125 -6.14 -8.16 -5.35
CA THR A 125 -5.36 -7.48 -4.31
C THR A 125 -3.88 -7.52 -4.66
N ILE A 126 -3.25 -6.35 -4.77
CA ILE A 126 -1.82 -6.17 -5.08
C ILE A 126 -1.03 -5.56 -3.91
N GLY A 127 -1.72 -5.31 -2.80
CA GLY A 127 -1.17 -4.78 -1.57
C GLY A 127 -2.26 -4.44 -0.57
N ASP A 128 -1.85 -4.18 0.67
CA ASP A 128 -2.75 -3.89 1.78
C ASP A 128 -2.03 -3.15 2.90
N ILE A 129 -2.83 -2.54 3.77
CA ILE A 129 -2.38 -1.92 5.01
C ILE A 129 -3.28 -2.36 6.15
N ASP A 130 -2.67 -2.83 7.23
CA ASP A 130 -3.35 -3.19 8.47
C ASP A 130 -3.22 -2.02 9.46
N ILE A 131 -4.35 -1.59 10.02
CA ILE A 131 -4.44 -0.47 10.95
C ILE A 131 -5.32 -0.81 12.15
N ALA A 132 -4.85 -0.44 13.34
CA ALA A 132 -5.68 -0.37 14.55
C ALA A 132 -6.03 1.09 14.82
N VAL A 133 -7.31 1.40 14.99
CA VAL A 133 -7.79 2.77 15.25
C VAL A 133 -8.71 2.75 16.45
N CYS A 134 -8.42 3.60 17.43
CA CYS A 134 -9.28 3.85 18.56
C CYS A 134 -9.78 5.29 18.49
N ASP A 135 -11.05 5.46 18.12
CA ASP A 135 -11.68 6.79 18.05
C ASP A 135 -11.85 7.43 19.44
N VAL A 136 -11.94 6.62 20.51
CA VAL A 136 -12.10 7.09 21.90
C VAL A 136 -10.85 7.84 22.37
N ASP A 137 -9.68 7.24 22.16
CA ASP A 137 -8.40 7.81 22.59
C ASP A 137 -7.71 8.63 21.48
N ALA A 138 -8.31 8.70 20.29
CA ALA A 138 -7.76 9.29 19.08
C ALA A 138 -6.34 8.76 18.78
N LEU A 139 -6.17 7.44 18.82
CA LEU A 139 -4.90 6.77 18.52
C LEU A 139 -5.04 5.89 17.28
N GLY A 140 -4.05 5.99 16.39
CA GLY A 140 -3.92 5.13 15.22
C GLY A 140 -2.58 4.40 15.23
N VAL A 141 -2.58 3.12 14.89
CA VAL A 141 -1.36 2.33 14.69
C VAL A 141 -1.39 1.70 13.32
N VAL A 142 -0.34 1.92 12.51
CA VAL A 142 -0.11 1.12 11.30
C VAL A 142 0.68 -0.11 11.69
N GLU A 143 0.08 -1.27 11.48
CA GLU A 143 0.67 -2.56 11.87
C GLU A 143 1.50 -3.16 10.75
N HIS A 144 0.97 -3.18 9.53
CA HIS A 144 1.67 -3.69 8.37
C HIS A 144 1.33 -2.87 7.14
N VAL A 145 2.29 -2.75 6.23
CA VAL A 145 2.08 -2.24 4.88
C VAL A 145 2.75 -3.22 3.93
N ARG A 146 1.98 -3.78 2.99
CA ARG A 146 2.44 -4.79 2.05
C ARG A 146 2.11 -4.35 0.64
N ILE A 147 3.08 -4.49 -0.25
CA ILE A 147 2.90 -4.33 -1.69
C ILE A 147 3.60 -5.51 -2.35
N ASP A 148 2.89 -6.16 -3.27
CA ASP A 148 3.42 -7.28 -4.04
C ASP A 148 4.67 -6.86 -4.82
N PRO A 149 5.73 -7.69 -4.89
CA PRO A 149 7.04 -7.31 -5.45
C PRO A 149 6.99 -6.63 -6.81
N GLY A 150 6.15 -7.12 -7.74
CA GLY A 150 6.00 -6.56 -9.10
C GLY A 150 5.36 -5.17 -9.16
N TYR A 151 4.70 -4.73 -8.08
CA TYR A 151 4.00 -3.45 -7.98
C TYR A 151 4.74 -2.43 -7.10
N ARG A 152 5.89 -2.80 -6.54
CA ARG A 152 6.70 -1.92 -5.68
C ARG A 152 7.31 -0.77 -6.48
N ARG A 153 7.70 0.29 -5.77
CA ARG A 153 8.33 1.50 -6.34
C ARG A 153 7.45 2.23 -7.37
N ARG A 154 6.12 2.11 -7.26
CA ARG A 154 5.12 2.84 -8.06
C ARG A 154 4.29 3.84 -7.25
N GLY A 155 4.66 4.11 -6.00
CA GLY A 155 3.93 5.03 -5.10
C GLY A 155 2.73 4.40 -4.35
N LEU A 156 2.43 3.12 -4.58
CA LEU A 156 1.29 2.42 -3.98
C LEU A 156 1.36 2.31 -2.44
N GLY A 157 2.55 2.09 -1.86
CA GLY A 157 2.70 2.11 -0.41
C GLY A 157 2.39 3.48 0.20
N ARG A 158 2.76 4.57 -0.49
CA ARG A 158 2.42 5.94 -0.07
C ARG A 158 0.93 6.20 -0.18
N LEU A 159 0.27 5.65 -1.19
CA LEU A 159 -1.18 5.69 -1.35
C LEU A 159 -1.88 5.00 -0.16
N LEU A 160 -1.46 3.78 0.21
CA LEU A 160 -2.04 3.06 1.35
C LEU A 160 -1.89 3.83 2.67
N ILE A 161 -0.72 4.41 2.93
CA ILE A 161 -0.51 5.27 4.11
C ILE A 161 -1.45 6.49 4.07
N ALA A 162 -1.56 7.15 2.92
CA ALA A 162 -2.46 8.28 2.77
C ALA A 162 -3.93 7.87 3.03
N ALA A 163 -4.34 6.70 2.55
CA ALA A 163 -5.68 6.17 2.76
C ALA A 163 -5.97 5.91 4.25
N ALA A 164 -5.06 5.24 4.95
CA ALA A 164 -5.17 5.03 6.40
C ALA A 164 -5.35 6.36 7.15
N TYR A 165 -4.53 7.35 6.84
CA TYR A 165 -4.57 8.67 7.48
C TYR A 165 -5.84 9.44 7.22
N THR A 166 -6.32 9.41 5.98
CA THR A 166 -7.59 10.05 5.67
C THR A 166 -8.78 9.35 6.31
N SER A 167 -8.62 8.09 6.72
CA SER A 167 -9.70 7.36 7.38
C SER A 167 -9.88 7.69 8.86
N ALA A 168 -8.83 8.17 9.53
CA ALA A 168 -8.89 8.65 10.91
C ALA A 168 -8.03 9.93 11.07
N PRO A 169 -8.49 11.07 10.52
CA PRO A 169 -7.68 12.28 10.42
C PRO A 169 -7.40 12.97 11.76
N THR A 170 -8.16 12.63 12.80
CA THR A 170 -8.00 13.17 14.16
C THR A 170 -7.06 12.34 15.03
N CYS A 171 -6.65 11.15 14.56
CA CYS A 171 -5.81 10.26 15.34
C CYS A 171 -4.35 10.70 15.35
N ASP A 172 -3.70 10.51 16.49
CA ASP A 172 -2.26 10.55 16.62
C ASP A 172 -1.68 9.18 16.20
N TRP A 173 -0.91 9.18 15.11
CA TRP A 173 -0.48 7.95 14.46
C TRP A 173 0.88 7.47 14.96
N SER A 174 1.02 6.15 15.06
CA SER A 174 2.28 5.47 15.29
C SER A 174 2.41 4.27 14.37
N ILE A 175 3.61 3.70 14.30
CA ILE A 175 3.89 2.56 13.42
C ILE A 175 4.54 1.46 14.24
N THR A 176 4.27 0.21 13.90
CA THR A 176 4.99 -0.94 14.47
C THR A 176 6.45 -0.96 14.00
N ALA A 177 7.23 -1.90 14.54
CA ALA A 177 8.66 -1.98 14.28
C ALA A 177 8.98 -2.01 12.77
N ILE A 178 9.87 -1.12 12.35
CA ILE A 178 10.33 -1.02 10.97
C ILE A 178 11.34 -2.14 10.68
N THR A 179 11.14 -2.87 9.59
CA THR A 179 12.17 -3.76 9.04
C THR A 179 13.30 -2.93 8.40
N PRO A 180 14.57 -3.39 8.44
CA PRO A 180 15.69 -2.63 7.87
C PRO A 180 15.47 -2.19 6.41
N SER A 181 14.80 -3.02 5.62
CA SER A 181 14.46 -2.74 4.21
C SER A 181 13.42 -1.64 4.00
N ALA A 182 12.68 -1.25 5.04
CA ALA A 182 11.62 -0.24 4.96
C ALA A 182 12.05 1.13 5.52
N VAL A 183 13.28 1.27 6.03
CA VAL A 183 13.80 2.51 6.62
C VAL A 183 13.68 3.69 5.65
N ASP A 184 14.15 3.52 4.40
CA ASP A 184 14.12 4.59 3.40
C ASP A 184 12.68 4.96 3.00
N PHE A 185 11.78 3.97 2.96
CA PHE A 185 10.37 4.19 2.68
C PHE A 185 9.73 5.06 3.77
N TRP A 186 9.95 4.72 5.05
CA TRP A 186 9.40 5.48 6.16
C TRP A 186 10.04 6.86 6.30
N ALA A 187 11.34 6.99 6.06
CA ALA A 187 12.02 8.28 6.01
C ALA A 187 11.42 9.22 4.94
N ALA A 188 10.95 8.66 3.81
CA ALA A 188 10.32 9.42 2.73
C ALA A 188 8.86 9.83 3.01
N ILE A 189 8.24 9.32 4.09
CA ILE A 189 6.83 9.55 4.44
C ILE A 189 6.77 10.36 5.76
N HIS A 190 6.95 11.67 5.65
CA HIS A 190 6.81 12.63 6.75
C HIS A 190 5.33 13.01 6.97
N PRO A 191 4.81 13.19 8.21
CA PRO A 191 5.52 13.33 9.49
C PRO A 191 5.85 12.04 10.27
N LEU A 192 5.60 10.85 9.73
CA LEU A 192 5.99 9.59 10.39
C LEU A 192 7.47 9.23 10.30
N GLY A 193 8.29 10.08 9.65
CA GLY A 193 9.69 9.78 9.35
C GLY A 193 10.58 9.48 10.56
N ALA A 194 10.10 9.73 11.78
CA ALA A 194 10.64 9.10 12.97
C ALA A 194 9.72 7.95 13.37
N ALA A 195 10.22 6.72 13.32
CA ALA A 195 9.55 5.55 13.86
C ALA A 195 9.14 5.82 15.32
N THR A 196 7.90 6.23 15.53
CA THR A 196 7.36 6.38 16.87
C THR A 196 7.00 4.98 17.35
N PRO A 197 7.41 4.58 18.57
CA PRO A 197 6.98 3.31 19.14
C PRO A 197 5.46 3.18 19.06
N PRO A 198 4.93 1.99 18.75
CA PRO A 198 3.50 1.81 18.60
C PRO A 198 2.79 2.12 19.92
N ARG A 199 1.72 2.92 19.84
CA ARG A 199 0.94 3.35 21.01
C ARG A 199 -0.43 2.69 21.00
N TYR A 200 -0.59 1.70 21.88
CA TYR A 200 -1.85 1.02 22.10
C TYR A 200 -2.48 1.44 23.44
N CYS A 201 -3.73 1.90 23.40
CA CYS A 201 -4.57 2.10 24.57
C CYS A 201 -5.15 0.76 25.08
N VAL A 202 -5.94 0.82 26.16
CA VAL A 202 -6.61 -0.36 26.71
C VAL A 202 -7.63 -0.94 25.73
N HIS A 203 -8.37 -0.10 25.00
CA HIS A 203 -9.38 -0.53 24.03
C HIS A 203 -8.78 -1.34 22.88
N HIS A 204 -7.59 -0.98 22.39
CA HIS A 204 -6.87 -1.79 21.40
C HIS A 204 -6.55 -3.20 21.92
N ARG A 205 -6.21 -3.34 23.20
CA ARG A 205 -5.81 -4.63 23.79
C ARG A 205 -7.00 -5.50 24.11
N GLU A 206 -8.04 -4.89 24.67
CA GLU A 206 -9.32 -5.57 24.93
C GLU A 206 -9.87 -6.14 23.63
N ASP A 207 -9.85 -5.40 22.53
CA ASP A 207 -10.35 -5.94 21.26
C ASP A 207 -9.40 -6.97 20.64
N ALA A 208 -8.08 -6.78 20.70
CA ALA A 208 -7.10 -7.73 20.16
C ALA A 208 -7.14 -9.11 20.82
N GLU A 209 -7.37 -9.17 22.14
CA GLU A 209 -7.47 -10.44 22.89
C GLU A 209 -8.75 -11.23 22.57
N HIS A 210 -9.75 -10.59 21.98
CA HIS A 210 -11.05 -11.18 21.69
C HIS A 210 -11.31 -11.43 20.20
N VAL A 211 -10.33 -11.18 19.32
CA VAL A 211 -10.39 -11.65 17.92
C VAL A 211 -10.10 -13.16 17.90
N PRO A 212 -11.07 -14.02 17.51
CA PRO A 212 -10.93 -15.48 17.54
C PRO A 212 -10.03 -16.04 16.44
#